data_AF-C3YVI0-F1
#
_entry.id   AF-C3YVI0-F1
#
_cell.length_a   1.000
_cell.length_b   1.000
_cell.length_c   1.000
_cell.angle_alpha   90.00
_cell.angle_beta   90.00
_cell.angle_gamma   90.00
#
_symmetry.space_group_name_H-M   'P 1'
#
loop_
_entity.id
_entity.type
_entity.pdbx_description
1 polymer ?
#
loop_
_entity_poly.entity_id
_entity_poly.type
_entity_poly.pdbx_seq_one_letter_code
_entity_poly.pdbx_strand_id
1 'polypeptide(L)'
;KLLAELASQRQNGEFLDVVVEVEGIEFPCHRAVLASTPYFKTMLSSNFAESSSNVVHLHETDSSSFSKILEFLYTGEISISKDDVQDVLQTAHMLQFDKILQYCQKFIQDNLCPNNCLGVLRLADMYGDLSDLKKSARTMAVSNFSEATQDEEFLSL
;
A
#
# COMPACT_ATOMS: atom_id res chain seq x y z
N LYS A 1 16.74 -14.14 -11.28
CA LYS A 1 18.05 -13.67 -11.80
C LYS A 1 18.06 -12.15 -12.03
N LEU A 2 17.11 -11.58 -12.78
CA LEU A 2 17.07 -10.12 -13.03
C LEU A 2 16.75 -9.27 -11.78
N LEU A 3 15.67 -9.60 -11.05
CA LEU A 3 15.26 -8.85 -9.85
C LEU A 3 16.37 -8.81 -8.78
N ALA A 4 17.01 -9.95 -8.51
CA ALA A 4 18.14 -10.04 -7.60
C ALA A 4 19.33 -9.14 -8.01
N GLU A 5 19.60 -9.03 -9.31
CA GLU A 5 20.65 -8.13 -9.83
C GLU A 5 20.27 -6.66 -9.61
N LEU A 6 19.03 -6.27 -9.93
CA LEU A 6 18.54 -4.91 -9.69
C LEU A 6 18.55 -4.55 -8.19
N ALA A 7 18.23 -5.51 -7.32
CA ALA A 7 18.29 -5.33 -5.88
C ALA A 7 19.74 -5.10 -5.41
N SER A 8 20.69 -5.89 -5.92
CA SER A 8 22.12 -5.73 -5.64
C SER A 8 22.63 -4.36 -6.10
N GLN A 9 22.28 -3.93 -7.32
CA GLN A 9 22.64 -2.60 -7.83
C GLN A 9 22.12 -1.49 -6.93
N ARG A 10 20.87 -1.59 -6.47
CA ARG A 10 20.30 -0.61 -5.54
C ARG A 10 21.05 -0.57 -4.20
N GLN A 11 21.38 -1.73 -3.63
CA GLN A 11 22.14 -1.81 -2.37
C GLN A 11 23.55 -1.23 -2.50
N ASN A 12 24.17 -1.38 -3.67
CA ASN A 12 25.50 -0.86 -3.96
C ASN A 12 25.51 0.62 -4.39
N GLY A 13 24.34 1.25 -4.56
CA GLY A 13 24.24 2.63 -5.04
C GLY A 13 24.53 2.80 -6.54
N GLU A 14 24.40 1.72 -7.32
CA GLU A 14 24.74 1.70 -8.74
C GLU A 14 23.53 2.12 -9.59
N PHE A 15 23.78 2.94 -10.61
CA PHE A 15 22.78 3.36 -11.63
C PHE A 15 21.52 4.02 -11.08
N LEU A 16 21.53 4.47 -9.83
CA LEU A 16 20.42 5.19 -9.19
C LEU A 16 20.22 6.55 -9.84
N ASP A 17 19.01 6.82 -10.30
CA ASP A 17 18.65 7.98 -11.12
C ASP A 17 17.43 8.75 -10.60
N VAL A 18 16.90 8.35 -9.43
CA VAL A 18 15.85 9.04 -8.71
C VAL A 18 15.93 8.76 -7.20
N VAL A 19 15.51 9.73 -6.40
CA VAL A 19 15.28 9.59 -4.97
C VAL A 19 13.79 9.84 -4.71
N VAL A 20 13.13 8.92 -4.02
CA VAL A 20 11.79 9.17 -3.47
C VAL A 20 11.96 9.59 -2.01
N GLU A 21 11.40 10.73 -1.63
CA GLU A 21 11.37 11.19 -0.25
C GLU A 21 9.98 10.95 0.32
N VAL A 22 9.91 10.25 1.46
CA VAL A 22 8.68 9.95 2.21
C VAL A 22 8.94 10.26 3.68
N GLU A 23 8.16 11.16 4.28
CA GLU A 23 8.33 11.58 5.69
C GLU A 23 9.77 12.05 6.02
N GLY A 24 10.46 12.67 5.06
CA GLY A 24 11.85 13.11 5.21
C GLY A 24 12.89 11.98 5.14
N ILE A 25 12.48 10.75 4.86
CA ILE A 25 13.37 9.61 4.58
C ILE A 25 13.56 9.49 3.08
N GLU A 26 14.83 9.43 2.67
CA GLU A 26 15.21 9.27 1.27
C GLU A 26 15.32 7.80 0.86
N PHE A 27 14.75 7.48 -0.30
CA PHE A 27 14.80 6.17 -0.93
C PHE A 27 15.43 6.28 -2.32
N PRO A 28 16.77 6.21 -2.42
CA PRO A 28 17.47 6.11 -3.69
C PRO A 28 17.06 4.82 -4.43
N CYS A 29 16.65 4.95 -5.70
CA CYS A 29 16.17 3.82 -6.51
C CYS A 29 16.28 4.09 -8.01
N HIS A 30 15.81 3.12 -8.81
CA HIS A 30 15.79 3.21 -10.27
C HIS A 30 14.42 3.66 -10.77
N ARG A 31 14.39 4.68 -11.63
CA ARG A 31 13.17 5.14 -12.31
C ARG A 31 12.46 4.03 -13.05
N ALA A 32 13.23 3.19 -13.75
CA ALA A 32 12.69 2.06 -14.51
C ALA A 32 11.96 1.05 -13.62
N VAL A 33 12.43 0.87 -12.38
CA VAL A 33 11.76 0.01 -11.39
C VAL A 33 10.51 0.70 -10.85
N LEU A 34 10.57 1.98 -10.48
CA LEU A 34 9.37 2.71 -10.03
C LEU A 34 8.27 2.75 -11.10
N ALA A 35 8.64 2.96 -12.36
CA ALA A 35 7.74 3.04 -13.50
C ALA A 35 7.03 1.72 -13.84
N SER A 36 7.29 0.64 -13.12
CA SER A 36 6.44 -0.55 -13.16
C SER A 36 5.09 -0.34 -12.46
N THR A 37 4.95 0.70 -11.64
CA THR A 37 3.67 1.13 -11.05
C THR A 37 3.01 2.22 -11.90
N PRO A 38 1.68 2.23 -12.07
CA PRO A 38 1.01 3.22 -12.91
C PRO A 38 1.19 4.67 -12.45
N TYR A 39 1.18 4.92 -11.13
CA TYR A 39 1.40 6.26 -10.57
C TYR A 39 2.75 6.83 -11.01
N PHE A 40 3.85 6.13 -10.71
CA PHE A 40 5.19 6.62 -11.06
C PHE A 40 5.40 6.62 -12.57
N LYS A 41 4.84 5.67 -13.31
CA LYS A 41 4.92 5.68 -14.78
C LYS A 41 4.33 6.97 -15.36
N THR A 42 3.17 7.38 -14.86
CA THR A 42 2.49 8.61 -15.30
C THR A 42 3.29 9.84 -14.89
N MET A 43 3.64 9.94 -13.60
CA MET A 43 4.39 11.07 -13.04
C MET A 43 5.77 11.27 -13.71
N LEU A 44 6.52 10.18 -13.92
CA LEU A 44 7.84 10.24 -14.56
C LEU A 44 7.75 10.55 -16.06
N SER A 45 6.60 10.28 -16.69
CA SER A 45 6.36 10.63 -18.10
C SER A 45 5.92 12.10 -18.27
N SER A 46 5.23 12.69 -17.28
CA SER A 46 4.78 14.08 -17.32
C SER A 46 5.84 15.07 -16.83
N ASN A 47 6.53 14.77 -15.72
CA ASN A 47 7.39 15.75 -15.03
C ASN A 47 8.77 15.92 -15.68
N PHE A 48 9.19 15.00 -16.56
CA PHE A 48 10.54 15.01 -17.12
C PHE A 48 10.73 15.84 -18.39
N ALA A 49 9.64 16.39 -18.95
CA ALA A 49 9.78 17.45 -19.93
C ALA A 49 10.22 18.79 -19.28
N GLU A 50 10.03 18.97 -17.96
CA GLU A 50 10.07 20.30 -17.34
C GLU A 50 10.92 20.43 -16.05
N SER A 51 11.32 19.35 -15.37
CA SER A 51 12.02 19.43 -14.06
C SER A 51 13.49 18.96 -14.06
N SER A 52 14.35 19.72 -13.39
CA SER A 52 15.80 19.45 -13.22
C SER A 52 16.14 18.69 -11.93
N SER A 53 15.14 18.42 -11.08
CA SER A 53 15.32 17.72 -9.80
C SER A 53 15.04 16.22 -9.96
N ASN A 54 15.93 15.39 -9.42
CA ASN A 54 15.77 13.93 -9.36
C ASN A 54 15.09 13.46 -8.07
N VAL A 55 14.51 14.36 -7.28
CA VAL A 55 13.81 14.04 -6.03
C VAL A 55 12.30 14.09 -6.26
N VAL A 56 11.62 13.02 -5.85
CA VAL A 56 10.15 12.90 -5.87
C VAL A 56 9.67 12.90 -4.43
N HIS A 57 8.81 13.85 -4.08
CA HIS A 57 8.18 13.87 -2.76
C HIS A 57 6.84 13.14 -2.82
N LEU A 58 6.69 12.10 -1.99
CA LEU A 58 5.40 11.47 -1.74
C LEU A 58 4.78 12.04 -0.48
N HIS A 59 3.57 12.54 -0.61
CA HIS A 59 2.74 12.97 0.50
C HIS A 59 1.70 11.89 0.84
N GLU A 60 1.15 11.92 2.06
CA GLU A 60 0.05 11.04 2.50
C GLU A 60 0.39 9.53 2.45
N THR A 61 1.68 9.21 2.56
CA THR A 61 2.22 7.85 2.58
C THR A 61 3.22 7.73 3.72
N ASP A 62 3.16 6.66 4.49
CA ASP A 62 4.15 6.37 5.49
C ASP A 62 5.39 5.70 4.86
N SER A 63 6.55 6.04 5.42
CA SER A 63 7.84 5.55 4.96
C SER A 63 7.99 4.02 5.06
N SER A 64 7.33 3.38 6.02
CA SER A 64 7.36 1.93 6.25
C SER A 64 6.66 1.17 5.12
N SER A 65 5.44 1.57 4.78
CA SER A 65 4.64 0.96 3.71
C SER A 65 5.29 1.19 2.36
N PHE A 66 5.81 2.39 2.10
CA PHE A 66 6.56 2.66 0.89
C PHE A 66 7.81 1.79 0.79
N SER A 67 8.56 1.63 1.88
CA SER A 67 9.74 0.76 1.92
C SER A 67 9.40 -0.68 1.54
N LYS A 68 8.30 -1.23 2.06
CA LYS A 68 7.85 -2.59 1.74
C LYS A 68 7.44 -2.75 0.28
N ILE A 69 6.71 -1.78 -0.26
CA ILE A 69 6.31 -1.80 -1.68
C ILE A 69 7.53 -1.65 -2.57
N LEU A 70 8.47 -0.78 -2.22
CA LEU A 70 9.71 -0.62 -2.96
C LEU A 70 10.55 -1.90 -2.91
N GLU A 71 10.67 -2.55 -1.75
CA GLU A 71 11.31 -3.86 -1.64
C GLU A 71 10.63 -4.89 -2.55
N PHE A 72 9.31 -4.96 -2.55
CA PHE A 72 8.55 -5.82 -3.45
C PHE A 72 8.86 -5.58 -4.93
N LEU A 73 9.07 -4.34 -5.36
CA LEU A 73 9.46 -4.04 -6.74
C LEU A 73 10.82 -4.65 -7.12
N TYR A 74 11.71 -4.82 -6.14
CA TYR A 74 13.05 -5.37 -6.32
C TYR A 74 13.15 -6.87 -6.04
N THR A 75 12.27 -7.45 -5.21
CA THR A 75 12.35 -8.86 -4.79
C THR A 75 11.22 -9.71 -5.36
N GLY A 76 10.07 -9.10 -5.65
CA GLY A 76 8.82 -9.78 -5.97
C GLY A 76 8.09 -10.36 -4.75
N GLU A 77 8.59 -10.11 -3.54
CA GLU A 77 8.06 -10.61 -2.28
C GLU A 77 7.70 -9.46 -1.34
N ILE A 78 6.60 -9.61 -0.62
CA ILE A 78 6.14 -8.64 0.38
C ILE A 78 5.62 -9.40 1.60
N SER A 79 5.93 -8.90 2.79
CA SER A 79 5.39 -9.40 4.04
C SER A 79 4.45 -8.35 4.64
N ILE A 80 3.21 -8.77 4.89
CA ILE A 80 2.15 -7.95 5.43
C ILE A 80 1.63 -8.60 6.70
N SER A 81 1.38 -7.80 7.72
CA SER A 81 0.85 -8.21 9.00
C SER A 81 -0.49 -7.52 9.29
N LYS A 82 -1.17 -7.94 10.37
CA LYS A 82 -2.42 -7.30 10.80
C LYS A 82 -2.23 -5.83 11.19
N ASP A 83 -1.02 -5.48 11.64
CA ASP A 83 -0.70 -4.16 12.16
C ASP A 83 -0.43 -3.15 11.04
N ASP A 84 0.02 -3.62 9.87
CA ASP A 84 0.45 -2.75 8.75
C ASP A 84 -0.41 -2.88 7.49
N VAL A 85 -1.33 -3.84 7.42
CA VAL A 85 -2.11 -4.10 6.19
C VAL A 85 -2.92 -2.89 5.72
N GLN A 86 -3.40 -2.06 6.65
CA GLN A 86 -4.20 -0.87 6.30
C GLN A 86 -3.34 0.21 5.64
N ASP A 87 -2.15 0.47 6.19
CA ASP A 87 -1.22 1.48 5.68
C ASP A 87 -0.61 1.04 4.34
N VAL A 88 -0.30 -0.26 4.20
CA VAL A 88 0.17 -0.84 2.93
C VAL A 88 -0.93 -0.79 1.87
N LEU A 89 -2.19 -1.07 2.24
CA LEU A 89 -3.34 -0.95 1.35
C LEU A 89 -3.51 0.50 0.87
N GLN A 90 -3.43 1.49 1.77
CA GLN A 90 -3.51 2.91 1.44
C GLN A 90 -2.41 3.31 0.45
N THR A 91 -1.17 2.94 0.74
CA THR A 91 -0.03 3.26 -0.12
C THR A 91 -0.16 2.60 -1.48
N ALA A 92 -0.59 1.33 -1.53
CA ALA A 92 -0.84 0.63 -2.79
C ALA A 92 -1.97 1.26 -3.60
N HIS A 93 -3.01 1.79 -2.94
CA HIS A 93 -4.10 2.53 -3.58
C HIS A 93 -3.57 3.80 -4.24
N MET A 94 -2.80 4.61 -3.50
CA MET A 94 -2.19 5.83 -4.00
C MET A 94 -1.27 5.55 -5.20
N LEU A 95 -0.44 4.51 -5.10
CA LEU A 95 0.48 4.10 -6.17
C LEU A 95 -0.22 3.40 -7.35
N GLN A 96 -1.54 3.20 -7.27
CA GLN A 96 -2.34 2.47 -8.26
C GLN A 96 -1.80 1.06 -8.52
N PHE A 97 -1.36 0.38 -7.46
CA PHE A 97 -0.69 -0.91 -7.56
C PHE A 97 -1.63 -2.08 -7.25
N ASP A 98 -2.46 -2.43 -8.24
CA ASP A 98 -3.53 -3.45 -8.13
C ASP A 98 -3.07 -4.78 -7.54
N LYS A 99 -1.85 -5.24 -7.86
CA LYS A 99 -1.33 -6.51 -7.36
C LYS A 99 -1.20 -6.52 -5.83
N ILE A 100 -0.69 -5.43 -5.25
CA ILE A 100 -0.56 -5.31 -3.78
C ILE A 100 -1.93 -5.02 -3.15
N LEU A 101 -2.75 -4.20 -3.80
CA LEU A 101 -4.13 -3.95 -3.36
C LEU A 101 -4.90 -5.26 -3.19
N GLN A 102 -4.96 -6.11 -4.23
CA GLN A 102 -5.65 -7.39 -4.18
C GLN A 102 -5.09 -8.33 -3.11
N TYR A 103 -3.77 -8.32 -2.91
CA TYR A 103 -3.14 -9.10 -1.86
C TYR A 103 -3.56 -8.64 -0.46
N CYS A 104 -3.58 -7.33 -0.20
CA CYS A 104 -4.06 -6.75 1.05
C CYS A 104 -5.54 -7.06 1.27
N GLN A 105 -6.37 -6.90 0.24
CA GLN A 105 -7.80 -7.23 0.29
C GLN A 105 -8.05 -8.67 0.71
N LYS A 106 -7.33 -9.60 0.08
CA LYS A 106 -7.40 -11.02 0.42
C LYS A 106 -6.96 -11.29 1.85
N PHE A 107 -5.87 -10.66 2.30
CA PHE A 107 -5.40 -10.80 3.67
C PHE A 107 -6.44 -10.32 4.68
N ILE A 108 -7.07 -9.16 4.44
CA ILE A 108 -8.13 -8.63 5.32
C ILE A 108 -9.34 -9.55 5.32
N GLN A 109 -9.75 -10.04 4.14
CA GLN A 109 -10.87 -10.98 4.01
C GLN A 109 -10.63 -12.29 4.78
N ASP A 110 -9.43 -12.86 4.64
CA ASP A 110 -9.06 -14.13 5.29
C ASP A 110 -8.92 -13.97 6.83
N ASN A 111 -8.76 -12.74 7.32
CA ASN A 111 -8.65 -12.41 8.75
C ASN A 111 -9.87 -11.64 9.31
N LEU A 112 -10.97 -11.57 8.56
CA LEU A 112 -12.19 -10.90 8.99
C LEU A 112 -12.82 -11.63 10.19
N CYS A 113 -13.07 -10.91 11.28
CA CYS A 113 -13.67 -11.43 12.49
C CYS A 113 -14.63 -10.40 13.13
N PRO A 114 -15.48 -10.81 14.09
CA PRO A 114 -16.44 -9.89 14.71
C PRO A 114 -15.79 -8.63 15.29
N ASN A 115 -14.62 -8.75 15.91
CA ASN A 115 -13.90 -7.63 16.54
C ASN A 115 -13.26 -6.64 15.55
N ASN A 116 -13.13 -6.97 14.26
CA ASN A 116 -12.53 -6.05 13.28
C ASN A 116 -13.49 -5.68 12.13
N CYS A 117 -14.72 -6.22 12.14
CA CYS A 117 -15.64 -6.06 11.01
C CYS A 117 -16.09 -4.60 10.79
N LEU A 118 -16.19 -3.79 11.86
CA LEU A 118 -16.53 -2.37 11.75
C LEU A 118 -15.38 -1.55 11.16
N GLY A 119 -14.15 -1.78 11.63
CA GLY A 119 -12.95 -1.19 11.02
C GLY A 119 -12.83 -1.53 9.53
N VAL A 120 -13.07 -2.79 9.15
CA VAL A 120 -13.05 -3.23 7.75
C VAL A 120 -14.16 -2.57 6.91
N LEU A 121 -15.36 -2.40 7.46
CA LEU A 121 -16.44 -1.65 6.82
C LEU A 121 -16.01 -0.21 6.50
N ARG A 122 -15.42 0.49 7.47
CA ARG A 122 -14.95 1.87 7.30
C ARG A 122 -13.86 1.96 6.22
N LEU A 123 -12.89 1.04 6.23
CA LEU A 123 -11.87 0.94 5.18
C LEU A 123 -12.50 0.71 3.81
N ALA A 124 -13.48 -0.18 3.74
CA ALA A 124 -14.17 -0.49 2.49
C ALA A 124 -14.96 0.69 1.92
N ASP A 125 -15.48 1.56 2.78
CA ASP A 125 -16.11 2.82 2.39
C ASP A 125 -15.11 3.86 1.88
N MET A 126 -13.91 3.90 2.46
CA MET A 126 -12.87 4.84 2.04
C MET A 126 -12.30 4.53 0.66
N TYR A 127 -12.06 3.26 0.32
CA TYR A 127 -11.31 2.89 -0.87
C TYR A 127 -12.15 2.43 -2.07
N GLY A 128 -13.49 2.44 -1.98
CA GLY A 128 -14.43 2.30 -3.11
C GLY A 128 -14.48 0.94 -3.83
N ASP A 129 -13.33 0.36 -4.15
CA ASP A 129 -13.13 -0.89 -4.90
C ASP A 129 -13.18 -2.15 -4.01
N LEU A 130 -13.60 -2.01 -2.76
CA LEU A 130 -13.66 -3.07 -1.74
C LEU A 130 -15.05 -3.69 -1.61
N SER A 131 -15.79 -3.81 -2.71
CA SER A 131 -17.23 -4.13 -2.66
C SER A 131 -17.56 -5.49 -2.03
N ASP A 132 -16.76 -6.52 -2.27
CA ASP A 132 -16.98 -7.85 -1.69
C ASP A 132 -16.56 -7.89 -0.22
N LEU A 133 -15.43 -7.26 0.12
CA LEU A 133 -14.98 -7.09 1.50
C LEU A 133 -16.03 -6.34 2.33
N LYS A 134 -16.61 -5.27 1.77
CA LYS A 134 -17.71 -4.51 2.36
C LYS A 134 -18.94 -5.38 2.65
N LYS A 135 -19.35 -6.23 1.70
CA LYS A 135 -20.48 -7.15 1.89
C LYS A 135 -20.20 -8.16 3.01
N SER A 136 -19.01 -8.77 3.02
CA SER A 136 -18.63 -9.73 4.05
C SER A 136 -18.58 -9.09 5.43
N ALA A 137 -17.94 -7.94 5.57
CA ALA A 137 -17.86 -7.20 6.82
C ALA A 137 -19.24 -6.74 7.31
N ARG A 138 -20.10 -6.25 6.41
CA ARG A 138 -21.49 -5.90 6.74
C ARG A 138 -22.30 -7.08 7.25
N THR A 139 -22.19 -8.22 6.58
CA THR A 139 -22.92 -9.43 6.98
C THR A 139 -22.47 -9.88 8.37
N MET A 140 -21.16 -9.86 8.64
CA MET A 140 -20.60 -10.20 9.93
C MET A 140 -21.04 -9.23 11.05
N ALA A 141 -21.03 -7.93 10.79
CA ALA A 141 -21.48 -6.92 11.75
C ALA A 141 -22.96 -7.10 12.14
N VAL A 142 -23.82 -7.42 11.16
CA VAL A 142 -25.25 -7.65 11.40
C VAL A 142 -25.51 -9.00 12.09
N SER A 143 -24.79 -10.05 11.73
CA SER A 143 -24.98 -11.38 12.33
C SER A 143 -24.48 -11.47 13.78
N ASN A 144 -23.48 -10.66 14.15
CA ASN A 144 -22.93 -10.62 15.51
C ASN A 144 -23.45 -9.42 16.31
N PHE A 145 -24.55 -8.77 15.89
CA PHE A 145 -25.05 -7.52 16.47
C PHE A 145 -25.37 -7.61 17.97
N SER A 146 -25.72 -8.80 18.51
CA SER A 146 -25.91 -8.98 19.96
C SER A 146 -24.61 -8.97 20.76
N GLU A 147 -23.46 -9.26 20.13
CA GLU A 147 -22.12 -9.18 20.72
C GLU A 147 -21.43 -7.84 20.40
N ALA A 148 -21.64 -7.28 19.20
CA ALA A 148 -21.05 -6.03 18.74
C ALA A 148 -21.51 -4.78 19.53
N THR A 149 -22.64 -4.85 20.22
CA THR A 149 -23.14 -3.77 21.09
C THR A 149 -22.35 -3.63 22.41
N GLN A 150 -21.43 -4.55 22.70
CA GLN A 150 -20.53 -4.50 23.86
C GLN A 150 -19.09 -4.07 23.50
N ASP A 151 -18.78 -3.87 22.21
CA ASP A 151 -17.43 -3.54 21.74
C ASP A 151 -17.21 -2.02 21.68
N GLU A 152 -16.02 -1.55 22.11
CA GLU A 152 -15.70 -0.11 22.25
C GLU A 152 -15.77 0.63 20.90
N GLU A 153 -15.52 -0.05 19.78
CA GLU A 153 -15.67 0.52 18.43
C GLU A 153 -17.12 0.95 18.14
N PHE A 154 -18.12 0.22 18.65
CA PHE A 154 -19.54 0.55 18.42
C PHE A 154 -19.98 1.79 19.22
N LEU A 155 -19.34 2.07 20.36
CA LEU A 155 -19.58 3.29 21.15
C LEU A 155 -18.92 4.53 20.54
N SER A 156 -17.99 4.35 19.60
CA SER A 156 -17.27 5.42 18.91
C SER A 156 -17.81 5.76 17.52
N LEU A 157 -18.88 5.08 17.08
CA LEU A 157 -19.63 5.32 15.84
C LEU A 157 -20.62 6.49 15.95
#